data_AF-A0A352YWV3-F1
#
_entry.id   AF-A0A352YWV3-F1
#
_cell.length_a   1.000
_cell.length_b   1.000
_cell.length_c   1.000
_cell.angle_alpha   90.00
_cell.angle_beta   90.00
_cell.angle_gamma   90.00
#
_symmetry.space_group_name_H-M   'P 1'
#
loop_
_entity.id
_entity.type
_entity.pdbx_description
1 polymer ?
#
loop_
_entity_poly.entity_id
_entity_poly.type
_entity_poly.pdbx_seq_one_letter_code
_entity_poly.pdbx_strand_id
1 'polypeptide(L)'
;MNEVGLTILGGLCILSGSCTSQRGKNEVQKQPNIVFLLADDLRWNSLNCMGNKFLHTENIDELARNGIRFTNACVTTSISMVSRASIFTGQYMSRHNIREFGKPLSEQAFVNTYPAILRQSGYWTGFVGKYGVGQIRESDFDFAREYERIHWFPLESGDSVHVTERNAMDALEFLRERPKDKPF
;
A
#
# COMPACT_ATOMS: atom_id res chain seq x y z
N MET A 1 35.42 -80.01 1.07
CA MET A 1 36.69 -79.27 1.16
C MET A 1 36.36 -77.86 1.63
N ASN A 2 36.73 -77.58 2.88
CA ASN A 2 37.11 -76.31 3.50
C ASN A 2 36.11 -75.15 3.33
N GLU A 3 35.26 -74.88 4.35
CA GLU A 3 35.53 -73.96 5.47
C GLU A 3 36.14 -72.61 5.04
N VAL A 4 35.35 -71.54 5.17
CA VAL A 4 35.76 -70.29 5.83
C VAL A 4 34.51 -69.66 6.44
N GLY A 5 34.46 -69.60 7.78
CA GLY A 5 33.46 -68.85 8.52
C GLY A 5 33.76 -67.34 8.51
N LEU A 6 32.71 -66.53 8.60
CA LEU A 6 32.86 -65.11 8.93
C LEU A 6 31.85 -64.73 10.01
N THR A 7 32.40 -64.54 11.21
CA THR A 7 31.76 -64.06 12.42
C THR A 7 31.25 -62.63 12.21
N ILE A 8 29.94 -62.40 12.34
CA ILE A 8 29.38 -61.05 12.44
C ILE A 8 29.23 -60.71 13.93
N LEU A 9 30.17 -59.92 14.44
CA LEU A 9 30.08 -59.29 15.75
C LEU A 9 29.05 -58.16 15.71
N GLY A 10 28.24 -58.09 16.75
CA GLY A 10 27.16 -57.11 16.91
C GLY A 10 27.62 -55.67 17.08
N GLY A 11 26.68 -54.78 16.80
CA GLY A 11 26.76 -53.35 17.08
C GLY A 11 25.41 -52.70 16.79
N LEU A 12 24.46 -52.83 17.72
CA LEU A 12 23.22 -52.05 17.68
C LEU A 12 23.56 -50.63 18.15
N CYS A 13 23.89 -49.75 17.21
CA CYS A 13 23.98 -48.31 17.45
C CYS A 13 22.58 -47.75 17.67
N ILE A 14 22.17 -47.62 18.94
CA ILE A 14 21.03 -46.79 19.33
C ILE A 14 21.46 -45.33 19.17
N LEU A 15 21.23 -44.76 17.98
CA LEU A 15 21.32 -43.33 17.76
C LEU A 15 20.05 -42.69 18.35
N SER A 16 20.12 -42.32 19.63
CA SER A 16 19.21 -41.38 20.26
C SER A 16 19.44 -39.98 19.66
N GLY A 17 18.95 -39.78 18.44
CA GLY A 17 18.84 -38.48 17.82
C GLY A 17 17.78 -37.67 18.54
N SER A 18 18.16 -36.94 19.58
CA SER A 18 17.35 -35.84 20.09
C SER A 18 17.15 -34.85 18.95
N CYS A 19 15.97 -34.90 18.34
CA CYS A 19 15.48 -33.88 17.43
C CYS A 19 15.21 -32.63 18.29
N THR A 20 16.28 -31.89 18.59
CA THR A 20 16.17 -30.57 19.20
C THR A 20 15.62 -29.68 18.10
N SER A 21 14.29 -29.58 18.04
CA SER A 21 13.59 -28.55 17.29
C SER A 21 14.14 -27.21 17.76
N GLN A 22 15.06 -26.64 16.98
CA GLN A 22 15.42 -25.25 17.10
C GLN A 22 14.17 -24.47 16.73
N ARG A 23 13.37 -24.17 17.76
CA ARG A 23 12.29 -23.20 17.69
C ARG A 23 12.97 -21.89 17.31
N GLY A 24 12.98 -21.59 16.01
CA GLY A 24 13.48 -20.33 15.49
C GLY A 24 12.87 -19.22 16.33
N LYS A 25 13.71 -18.28 16.77
CA LYS A 25 13.21 -17.06 17.44
C LYS A 25 12.07 -16.53 16.57
N ASN A 26 10.86 -16.46 17.12
CA ASN A 26 9.78 -15.68 16.53
C ASN A 26 10.30 -14.24 16.49
N GLU A 27 10.96 -13.84 15.41
CA GLU A 27 11.09 -12.43 15.13
C GLU A 27 9.67 -11.89 15.08
N VAL A 28 9.35 -10.98 15.98
CA VAL A 28 8.10 -10.22 15.91
C VAL A 28 8.12 -9.55 14.56
N GLN A 29 7.38 -10.13 13.60
CA GLN A 29 7.37 -9.66 12.23
C GLN A 29 6.75 -8.26 12.27
N LYS A 30 7.61 -7.25 12.26
CA LYS A 30 7.19 -5.86 12.40
C LYS A 30 6.25 -5.54 11.25
N GLN A 31 5.06 -5.05 11.57
CA GLN A 31 4.09 -4.61 10.57
C GLN A 31 4.76 -3.59 9.64
N PRO A 32 4.66 -3.74 8.31
CA PRO A 32 5.29 -2.83 7.37
C PRO A 32 4.58 -1.48 7.37
N ASN A 33 5.29 -0.43 6.95
CA ASN A 33 4.63 0.82 6.58
C ASN A 33 4.15 0.73 5.13
N ILE A 34 3.03 1.37 4.81
CA ILE A 34 2.37 1.30 3.52
C ILE A 34 2.22 2.73 2.98
N VAL A 35 2.83 3.00 1.82
CA VAL A 35 2.60 4.24 1.08
C VAL A 35 1.87 3.89 -0.22
N PHE A 36 0.63 4.36 -0.34
CA PHE A 36 -0.18 4.18 -1.54
C PHE A 36 -0.19 5.45 -2.39
N LEU A 37 0.58 5.46 -3.48
CA LEU A 37 0.63 6.56 -4.44
C LEU A 37 -0.41 6.36 -5.55
N LEU A 38 -1.31 7.32 -5.72
CA LEU A 38 -2.35 7.29 -6.74
C LEU A 38 -2.29 8.55 -7.61
N ALA A 39 -1.89 8.39 -8.87
CA ALA A 39 -1.90 9.46 -9.87
C ALA A 39 -3.25 9.51 -10.60
N ASP A 40 -3.80 10.71 -10.81
CA ASP A 40 -5.05 10.91 -11.56
C ASP A 40 -4.75 10.86 -13.07
N ASP A 41 -5.55 10.09 -13.82
CA ASP A 41 -5.45 9.91 -15.28
C ASP A 41 -4.09 9.41 -15.82
N LEU A 42 -3.26 8.77 -14.98
CA LEU A 42 -2.03 8.11 -15.44
C LEU A 42 -2.37 6.90 -16.34
N ARG A 43 -2.12 7.02 -17.64
CA ARG A 43 -2.37 5.96 -18.62
C ARG A 43 -1.35 4.83 -18.51
N TRP A 44 -1.77 3.62 -18.87
CA TRP A 44 -0.97 2.39 -18.85
C TRP A 44 0.30 2.41 -19.72
N ASN A 45 0.49 3.40 -20.60
CA ASN A 45 1.66 3.54 -21.47
C ASN A 45 2.38 4.90 -21.29
N SER A 46 2.17 5.57 -20.17
CA SER A 46 2.75 6.90 -19.90
C SER A 46 4.09 6.84 -19.15
N LEU A 47 4.61 5.67 -18.80
CA LEU A 47 5.87 5.55 -18.05
C LEU A 47 6.96 4.92 -18.93
N ASN A 48 8.23 5.22 -18.63
CA ASN A 48 9.35 4.61 -19.36
C ASN A 48 9.42 3.10 -19.16
N CYS A 49 9.19 2.61 -17.94
CA CYS A 49 9.04 1.17 -17.65
C CYS A 49 7.83 0.51 -18.36
N MET A 50 6.95 1.30 -18.98
CA MET A 50 5.83 0.86 -19.82
C MET A 50 6.10 1.02 -21.32
N GLY A 51 7.34 1.37 -21.71
CA GLY A 51 7.78 1.52 -23.10
C GLY A 51 7.74 2.95 -23.64
N ASN A 52 7.40 3.95 -22.81
CA ASN A 52 7.40 5.35 -23.25
C ASN A 52 8.81 5.93 -23.26
N LYS A 53 9.34 6.22 -24.45
CA LYS A 53 10.72 6.74 -24.60
C LYS A 53 10.86 8.25 -24.42
N PHE A 54 9.76 8.97 -24.27
CA PHE A 54 9.76 10.44 -24.26
C PHE A 54 9.57 11.04 -22.86
N LEU A 55 8.98 10.27 -21.94
CA LEU A 55 8.67 10.75 -20.59
C LEU A 55 9.77 10.36 -19.59
N HIS A 56 10.10 11.30 -18.72
CA HIS A 56 11.08 11.17 -17.65
C HIS A 56 10.37 10.74 -16.36
N THR A 57 10.57 9.49 -15.96
CA THR A 57 9.85 8.85 -14.85
C THR A 57 10.78 8.07 -13.93
N GLU A 58 12.02 8.54 -13.77
CA GLU A 58 13.16 7.79 -13.22
C GLU A 58 12.85 7.16 -11.85
N ASN A 59 12.17 7.90 -10.96
CA ASN A 59 11.77 7.40 -9.64
C ASN A 59 10.75 6.26 -9.72
N ILE A 60 9.78 6.34 -10.63
CA ILE A 60 8.77 5.28 -10.80
C ILE A 60 9.39 4.07 -11.49
N ASP A 61 10.32 4.30 -12.42
CA ASP A 61 11.04 3.22 -13.11
C ASP A 61 11.97 2.47 -12.14
N GLU A 62 12.57 3.17 -11.18
CA GLU A 62 13.32 2.56 -10.10
C GLU A 62 12.44 1.71 -9.18
N LEU A 63 11.25 2.20 -8.80
CA LEU A 63 10.26 1.39 -8.05
C LEU A 63 9.85 0.14 -8.83
N ALA A 64 9.64 0.25 -10.14
CA ALA A 64 9.29 -0.88 -10.99
C ALA A 64 10.44 -1.88 -11.13
N ARG A 65 11.70 -1.42 -11.13
CA ARG A 65 12.90 -2.27 -11.22
C ARG A 65 13.18 -3.03 -9.92
N ASN A 66 12.93 -2.38 -8.78
CA ASN A 66 13.18 -2.94 -7.44
C ASN A 66 11.95 -3.68 -6.86
N GLY A 67 10.84 -3.73 -7.60
CA GLY A 67 9.58 -4.29 -7.14
C GLY A 67 8.91 -5.19 -8.17
N ILE A 68 7.58 -5.26 -8.07
CA ILE A 68 6.73 -6.03 -8.99
C ILE A 68 5.87 -5.06 -9.78
N ARG A 69 5.89 -5.20 -11.11
CA ARG A 69 5.03 -4.44 -12.03
C ARG A 69 3.99 -5.36 -12.65
N PHE A 70 2.72 -5.01 -12.48
CA PHE A 70 1.62 -5.67 -13.16
C PHE A 70 1.46 -5.08 -14.57
N THR A 71 1.56 -5.91 -15.61
CA THR A 71 1.32 -5.49 -17.00
C THR A 71 -0.16 -5.45 -17.36
N ASN A 72 -1.00 -6.12 -16.57
CA ASN A 72 -2.46 -6.16 -16.71
C ASN A 72 -3.10 -5.72 -15.38
N ALA A 73 -3.17 -4.40 -15.16
CA ALA A 73 -3.83 -3.79 -14.01
C ALA A 73 -5.02 -2.94 -14.50
N CYS A 74 -6.20 -3.54 -14.54
CA CYS A 74 -7.40 -2.91 -15.10
C CYS A 74 -8.26 -2.29 -13.99
N VAL A 75 -8.70 -1.05 -14.19
CA VAL A 75 -9.76 -0.45 -13.35
C VAL A 75 -11.10 -1.10 -13.66
N THR A 76 -11.96 -1.20 -12.65
CA THR A 76 -13.33 -1.73 -12.81
C THR A 76 -14.24 -0.75 -13.54
N THR A 77 -13.97 0.56 -13.42
CA THR A 77 -14.71 1.62 -14.09
C THR A 77 -13.81 2.83 -14.30
N SER A 78 -13.70 3.32 -15.54
CA SER A 78 -12.81 4.42 -15.93
C SER A 78 -13.40 5.80 -15.62
N ILE A 79 -13.66 6.06 -14.33
CA ILE A 79 -14.12 7.36 -13.83
C ILE A 79 -13.60 7.56 -12.41
N SER A 80 -12.99 8.73 -12.12
CA SER A 80 -12.22 8.98 -10.89
C SER A 80 -12.96 8.57 -9.61
N MET A 81 -14.16 9.11 -9.36
CA MET A 81 -14.90 8.86 -8.11
C MET A 81 -15.28 7.38 -7.91
N VAL A 82 -15.63 6.67 -8.99
CA VAL A 82 -16.03 5.26 -8.91
C VAL A 82 -14.80 4.39 -8.70
N SER A 83 -13.70 4.69 -9.40
CA SER A 83 -12.42 4.01 -9.21
C SER A 83 -11.90 4.20 -7.78
N ARG A 84 -11.96 5.43 -7.23
CA ARG A 84 -11.56 5.72 -5.85
C ARG A 84 -12.45 4.98 -4.84
N ALA A 85 -13.77 4.97 -5.03
CA ALA A 85 -14.68 4.20 -4.19
C ALA A 85 -14.38 2.68 -4.26
N SER A 86 -14.07 2.15 -5.45
CA SER A 86 -13.64 0.76 -5.63
C SER A 86 -12.33 0.46 -4.91
N ILE A 87 -11.34 1.37 -4.98
CA ILE A 87 -10.05 1.24 -4.28
C ILE A 87 -10.26 1.22 -2.76
N PHE A 88 -11.03 2.16 -2.20
CA PHE A 88 -11.26 2.23 -0.75
C PHE A 88 -11.98 0.99 -0.22
N THR A 89 -13.06 0.59 -0.90
CA THR A 89 -13.98 -0.45 -0.41
C THR A 89 -13.56 -1.87 -0.81
N GLY A 90 -12.70 -2.02 -1.83
CA GLY A 90 -12.43 -3.31 -2.46
C GLY A 90 -13.64 -3.91 -3.19
N GLN A 91 -14.63 -3.08 -3.56
CA GLN A 91 -15.90 -3.53 -4.14
C GLN A 91 -16.10 -2.95 -5.54
N TYR A 92 -16.90 -3.64 -6.36
CA TYR A 92 -17.36 -3.10 -7.65
C TYR A 92 -18.42 -2.00 -7.45
N MET A 93 -18.59 -1.16 -8.48
CA MET A 93 -19.61 -0.11 -8.56
C MET A 93 -21.03 -0.60 -8.23
N SER A 94 -21.36 -1.84 -8.60
CA SER A 94 -22.66 -2.46 -8.30
C SER A 94 -22.94 -2.61 -6.80
N ARG A 95 -21.90 -2.73 -5.97
CA ARG A 95 -22.00 -2.97 -4.53
C ARG A 95 -21.83 -1.69 -3.72
N HIS A 96 -20.82 -0.86 -4.02
CA HIS A 96 -20.63 0.40 -3.30
C HIS A 96 -21.57 1.52 -3.78
N ASN A 97 -22.20 1.36 -4.95
CA ASN A 97 -23.28 2.21 -5.47
C ASN A 97 -22.94 3.71 -5.63
N ILE A 98 -21.65 4.07 -5.73
CA ILE A 98 -21.21 5.42 -6.13
C ILE A 98 -21.26 5.44 -7.66
N ARG A 99 -22.22 6.17 -8.24
CA ARG A 99 -22.49 6.19 -9.70
C ARG A 99 -22.54 7.60 -10.28
N GLU A 100 -22.54 8.62 -9.42
CA GLU A 100 -22.79 10.01 -9.78
C GLU A 100 -21.82 10.93 -9.03
N PHE A 101 -21.45 12.05 -9.66
CA PHE A 101 -20.57 13.03 -9.07
C PHE A 101 -21.17 13.64 -7.82
N GLY A 102 -20.36 13.80 -6.78
CA GLY A 102 -20.77 14.39 -5.51
C GLY A 102 -21.48 13.43 -4.55
N LYS A 103 -21.78 12.18 -4.95
CA LYS A 103 -22.29 11.18 -4.00
C LYS A 103 -21.18 10.75 -3.04
N PRO A 104 -21.32 10.98 -1.72
CA PRO A 104 -20.29 10.62 -0.76
C PRO A 104 -20.30 9.13 -0.44
N LEU A 105 -19.16 8.61 -0.01
CA LEU A 105 -19.08 7.32 0.67
C LEU A 105 -19.74 7.45 2.04
N SER A 106 -20.71 6.58 2.33
CA SER A 106 -21.39 6.61 3.63
C SER A 106 -20.44 6.23 4.77
N GLU A 107 -20.72 6.68 5.98
CA GLU A 107 -20.00 6.27 7.19
C GLU A 107 -20.00 4.75 7.37
N GLN A 108 -21.15 4.12 7.18
CA GLN A 108 -21.30 2.67 7.25
C GLN A 108 -20.46 1.92 6.21
N ALA A 109 -20.24 2.52 5.03
CA ALA A 109 -19.34 1.95 4.03
C ALA A 109 -17.87 2.20 4.39
N PHE A 110 -17.55 3.38 4.93
CA PHE A 110 -16.19 3.78 5.28
C PHE A 110 -15.55 2.84 6.31
N VAL A 111 -16.28 2.40 7.34
CA VAL A 111 -15.73 1.52 8.39
C VAL A 111 -15.19 0.18 7.86
N ASN A 112 -15.60 -0.21 6.65
CA ASN A 112 -15.15 -1.44 5.97
C ASN A 112 -14.09 -1.20 4.90
N THR A 113 -13.56 0.03 4.78
CA THR A 113 -12.52 0.37 3.81
C THR A 113 -11.13 -0.02 4.31
N TYR A 114 -10.18 -0.21 3.40
CA TYR A 114 -8.80 -0.54 3.80
C TYR A 114 -8.17 0.46 4.79
N PRO A 115 -8.32 1.81 4.67
CA PRO A 115 -7.75 2.72 5.66
C PRO A 115 -8.42 2.59 7.03
N ALA A 116 -9.74 2.40 7.08
CA ALA A 116 -10.44 2.21 8.35
C ALA A 116 -10.01 0.91 9.05
N ILE A 117 -9.83 -0.17 8.28
CA ILE A 117 -9.36 -1.46 8.80
C ILE A 117 -7.90 -1.36 9.30
N LEU A 118 -7.02 -0.67 8.56
CA LEU A 118 -5.64 -0.44 8.99
C LEU A 118 -5.60 0.38 10.30
N ARG A 119 -6.39 1.45 10.39
CA ARG A 119 -6.54 2.28 11.59
C ARG A 119 -6.97 1.44 12.79
N GLN A 120 -8.04 0.65 12.65
CA GLN A 120 -8.52 -0.26 13.70
C GLN A 120 -7.47 -1.31 14.10
N SER A 121 -6.56 -1.65 13.19
CA SER A 121 -5.47 -2.60 13.42
C SER A 121 -4.21 -1.97 14.03
N GLY A 122 -4.26 -0.68 14.41
CA GLY A 122 -3.18 0.01 15.11
C GLY A 122 -2.26 0.86 14.23
N TYR A 123 -2.55 0.99 12.93
CA TYR A 123 -1.80 1.89 12.05
C TYR A 123 -2.15 3.35 12.31
N TRP A 124 -1.16 4.23 12.20
CA TRP A 124 -1.35 5.66 12.11
C TRP A 124 -1.69 6.04 10.67
N THR A 125 -2.94 6.38 10.38
CA THR A 125 -3.42 6.52 9.00
C THR A 125 -3.43 7.97 8.53
N GLY A 126 -2.94 8.20 7.31
CA GLY A 126 -2.90 9.52 6.68
C GLY A 126 -3.54 9.54 5.29
N PHE A 127 -4.15 10.66 4.92
CA PHE A 127 -4.61 10.94 3.56
C PHE A 127 -4.17 12.33 3.10
N VAL A 128 -3.57 12.39 1.91
CA VAL A 128 -3.17 13.65 1.26
C VAL A 128 -3.61 13.63 -0.21
N GLY A 129 -4.24 14.70 -0.66
CA GLY A 129 -4.60 14.90 -2.07
C GLY A 129 -6.10 14.79 -2.34
N LYS A 130 -6.46 14.22 -3.49
CA LYS A 130 -7.84 14.18 -4.00
C LYS A 130 -8.61 12.98 -3.45
N TYR A 131 -9.57 13.22 -2.57
CA TYR A 131 -10.38 12.15 -1.97
C TYR A 131 -11.45 11.62 -2.94
N GLY A 132 -12.23 12.51 -3.55
CA GLY A 132 -13.11 12.20 -4.68
C GLY A 132 -14.33 11.33 -4.36
N VAL A 133 -14.62 11.07 -3.08
CA VAL A 133 -15.79 10.27 -2.61
C VAL A 133 -16.52 10.96 -1.46
N GLY A 134 -16.67 12.28 -1.53
CA GLY A 134 -17.25 13.10 -0.47
C GLY A 134 -16.20 13.99 0.17
N GLN A 135 -16.40 14.35 1.44
CA GLN A 135 -15.42 15.06 2.26
C GLN A 135 -14.85 14.10 3.30
N ILE A 136 -13.59 14.28 3.65
CA ILE A 136 -12.97 13.53 4.74
C ILE A 136 -13.54 14.03 6.08
N ARG A 137 -14.00 13.11 6.94
CA ARG A 137 -14.38 13.44 8.31
C ARG A 137 -13.15 13.43 9.21
N GLU A 138 -13.20 14.20 10.29
CA GLU A 138 -12.13 14.24 11.30
C GLU A 138 -11.82 12.86 11.89
N SER A 139 -12.83 11.98 12.00
CA SER A 139 -12.66 10.62 12.53
C SER A 139 -12.10 9.60 11.53
N ASP A 140 -11.98 9.95 10.24
CA ASP A 140 -11.63 9.00 9.18
C ASP A 140 -10.13 8.65 9.16
N PHE A 141 -9.26 9.62 9.45
CA PHE A 141 -7.80 9.51 9.41
C PHE A 141 -7.16 10.25 10.59
N ASP A 142 -5.97 9.85 11.02
CA ASP A 142 -5.20 10.62 12.01
C ASP A 142 -4.65 11.93 11.44
N PHE A 143 -4.40 11.95 10.13
CA PHE A 143 -3.88 13.09 9.40
C PHE A 143 -4.57 13.21 8.05
N ALA A 144 -5.16 14.35 7.74
CA ALA A 144 -5.83 14.59 6.47
C ALA A 144 -5.51 15.97 5.89
N ARG A 145 -5.21 16.00 4.58
CA ARG A 145 -5.11 17.21 3.75
C ARG A 145 -5.79 16.94 2.42
N GLU A 146 -7.03 17.41 2.28
CA GLU A 146 -7.85 17.18 1.09
C GLU A 146 -7.78 18.37 0.12
N TYR A 147 -7.59 18.07 -1.17
CA TYR A 147 -7.60 19.06 -2.24
C TYR A 147 -8.49 18.59 -3.39
N GLU A 148 -9.48 19.41 -3.73
CA GLU A 148 -10.40 19.15 -4.84
C GLU A 148 -10.50 20.41 -5.70
N ARG A 149 -10.32 20.27 -7.01
CA ARG A 149 -10.44 21.35 -8.01
C ARG A 149 -9.49 22.55 -7.86
N ILE A 150 -8.49 22.51 -6.97
CA ILE A 150 -7.47 23.55 -6.78
C ILE A 150 -6.11 23.04 -7.26
N HIS A 151 -5.44 23.82 -8.11
CA HIS A 151 -4.14 23.44 -8.70
C HIS A 151 -2.95 24.26 -8.18
N TRP A 152 -3.19 25.46 -7.66
CA TRP A 152 -2.14 26.37 -7.20
C TRP A 152 -2.46 26.86 -5.80
N PHE A 153 -1.48 26.77 -4.90
CA PHE A 153 -1.61 27.14 -3.49
C PHE A 153 -0.63 28.27 -3.17
N PRO A 154 -1.08 29.36 -2.52
CA PRO A 154 -0.18 30.44 -2.12
C PRO A 154 0.76 29.98 -1.00
N LEU A 155 1.98 30.51 -1.01
CA LEU A 155 2.97 30.43 0.06
C LEU A 155 3.07 31.76 0.80
N GLU A 156 3.55 31.73 2.04
CA GLU A 156 3.79 32.95 2.85
C GLU A 156 4.82 33.90 2.21
N SER A 157 5.74 33.36 1.39
CA SER A 157 6.71 34.17 0.63
C SER A 157 6.06 35.08 -0.43
N GLY A 158 4.78 34.86 -0.74
CA GLY A 158 4.07 35.49 -1.85
C GLY A 158 4.09 34.67 -3.15
N ASP A 159 4.86 33.59 -3.20
CA ASP A 159 4.88 32.65 -4.34
C ASP A 159 3.68 31.69 -4.30
N SER A 160 3.58 30.80 -5.29
CA SER A 160 2.63 29.68 -5.26
C SER A 160 3.26 28.37 -5.67
N VAL A 161 2.71 27.26 -5.18
CA VAL A 161 3.12 25.90 -5.52
C VAL A 161 1.98 25.15 -6.20
N HIS A 162 2.33 24.30 -7.17
CA HIS A 162 1.36 23.42 -7.81
C HIS A 162 0.89 22.34 -6.83
N VAL A 163 -0.33 21.82 -6.99
CA VAL A 163 -0.94 20.79 -6.12
C VAL A 163 -0.08 19.53 -6.00
N THR A 164 0.69 19.19 -7.04
CA THR A 164 1.66 18.08 -6.99
C THR A 164 2.73 18.29 -5.93
N GLU A 165 3.31 19.49 -5.88
CA GLU A 165 4.32 19.86 -4.88
C GLU A 165 3.67 19.98 -3.50
N ARG A 166 2.47 20.57 -3.42
CA ARG A 166 1.71 20.67 -2.17
C ARG A 166 1.47 19.30 -1.55
N ASN A 167 1.00 18.33 -2.35
CA ASN A 167 0.81 16.95 -1.90
C ASN A 167 2.10 16.33 -1.35
N ALA A 168 3.25 16.60 -1.99
CA ALA A 168 4.53 16.11 -1.51
C ALA A 168 4.92 16.75 -0.16
N MET A 169 4.74 18.06 -0.02
CA MET A 169 5.01 18.78 1.23
C MET A 169 4.18 18.24 2.40
N ASP A 170 2.88 18.03 2.20
CA ASP A 170 1.97 17.51 3.23
C ASP A 170 2.24 16.03 3.54
N ALA A 171 2.61 15.23 2.56
CA ALA A 171 3.03 13.85 2.81
C ALA A 171 4.32 13.80 3.63
N LEU A 172 5.26 14.71 3.40
CA LEU A 172 6.47 14.84 4.21
C LEU A 172 6.15 15.35 5.63
N GLU A 173 5.16 16.23 5.79
CA GLU A 173 4.64 16.65 7.09
C GLU A 173 4.08 15.46 7.88
N PHE A 174 3.22 14.65 7.28
CA PHE A 174 2.74 13.40 7.86
C PHE A 174 3.90 12.50 8.34
N LEU A 175 4.93 12.32 7.51
CA LEU A 175 6.08 11.49 7.88
C LEU A 175 6.87 12.09 9.06
N ARG A 176 6.97 13.42 9.16
CA ARG A 176 7.62 14.08 10.30
C ARG A 176 6.80 13.90 11.58
N GLU A 177 5.50 14.16 11.52
CA GLU A 177 4.62 14.26 12.69
C GLU A 177 4.13 12.91 13.24
N ARG A 178 4.09 11.85 12.40
CA ARG A 178 3.57 10.55 12.85
C ARG A 178 4.32 10.01 14.09
N PRO A 179 3.62 9.27 14.98
CA PRO A 179 4.25 8.47 16.02
C PRO A 179 5.25 7.47 15.43
N LYS A 180 6.41 7.28 16.07
CA LYS A 180 7.49 6.40 15.57
C LYS A 180 7.34 4.95 16.02
N ASP A 181 6.47 4.71 17.00
CA ASP A 181 6.14 3.43 17.59
C ASP A 181 4.97 2.71 16.89
N LYS A 182 4.30 3.37 15.95
CA LYS A 182 3.22 2.80 15.14
C LYS A 182 3.63 2.58 13.68
N PRO A 183 3.12 1.55 13.00
CA PRO A 183 3.15 1.50 11.55
C PRO A 183 2.22 2.56 10.95
N PHE A 184 2.39 2.89 9.69
CA PHE A 184 1.57 3.88 8.96
C PHE A 184 1.26 3.42 7.55
#